data_AF-A0A834NUL0-F1
#
_entry.id   AF-A0A834NUL0-F1
#
_cell.length_a   1.000
_cell.length_b   1.000
_cell.length_c   1.000
_cell.angle_alpha   90.00
_cell.angle_beta   90.00
_cell.angle_gamma   90.00
#
_symmetry.space_group_name_H-M   'P 1'
#
loop_
_entity.id
_entity.type
_entity.pdbx_description
1 polymer ?
#
loop_
_entity_poly.entity_id
_entity_poly.type
_entity_poly.pdbx_seq_one_letter_code
_entity_poly.pdbx_strand_id
1 'polypeptide(L)'
;MEDTPNTLMKFAKAVYNIVDTPVVFFREKIVEPNQKKYPWYHQKFRRVPTIDECYTDDLVCYTEANLQFERDKAVDDAILSILRSRYEECAMYHGQDDREICYPLRKIYEEASGAWFAKYGDLNPTLNVQQAYMKQKHRMVWERRHGPVGSGMKT
;
A
#
# COMPACT_ATOMS: atom_id res chain seq x y z
N MET A 1 -24.43 1.63 -32.04
CA MET A 1 -25.43 2.71 -31.98
C MET A 1 -24.67 3.99 -32.18
N GLU A 2 -24.78 4.61 -33.35
CA GLU A 2 -24.16 5.91 -33.62
C GLU A 2 -24.97 6.99 -32.90
N ASP A 3 -24.48 7.42 -31.74
CA ASP A 3 -24.99 8.64 -31.11
C ASP A 3 -24.52 9.84 -31.93
N THR A 4 -25.40 10.41 -32.74
CA THR A 4 -25.15 11.72 -33.33
C THR A 4 -24.88 12.71 -32.20
N PRO A 5 -23.72 13.39 -32.17
CA PRO A 5 -23.36 14.18 -31.01
C PRO A 5 -24.28 15.41 -30.93
N ASN A 6 -25.04 15.50 -29.83
CA ASN A 6 -25.81 16.68 -29.45
C ASN A 6 -24.95 17.95 -29.57
N THR A 7 -25.55 19.08 -29.91
CA THR A 7 -24.85 20.38 -30.08
C THR A 7 -24.02 20.76 -28.85
N LEU A 8 -24.52 20.46 -27.65
CA LEU A 8 -23.80 20.61 -26.38
C LEU A 8 -22.51 19.77 -26.33
N MET A 9 -22.57 18.52 -26.81
CA MET A 9 -21.42 17.62 -26.85
C MET A 9 -20.35 18.10 -27.85
N LYS A 10 -20.78 18.66 -28.99
CA LYS A 10 -19.87 19.28 -29.97
C LYS A 10 -19.17 20.50 -29.39
N PHE A 11 -19.90 21.35 -28.65
CA PHE A 11 -19.32 22.50 -27.96
C PHE A 11 -18.33 22.09 -26.88
N ALA A 12 -18.69 21.13 -26.01
CA ALA A 12 -17.79 20.63 -24.97
C ALA A 12 -16.50 20.03 -25.56
N LYS A 13 -16.61 19.27 -26.65
CA LYS A 13 -15.43 18.76 -27.38
C LYS A 13 -14.58 19.88 -27.97
N ALA A 14 -15.17 20.94 -28.51
CA ALA A 14 -14.43 22.07 -29.02
C ALA A 14 -13.64 22.78 -27.91
N VAL A 15 -14.24 23.01 -26.75
CA VAL A 15 -13.56 23.60 -25.58
C VAL A 15 -12.44 22.68 -25.07
N TYR A 16 -12.70 21.38 -24.96
CA TYR A 16 -11.68 20.40 -24.58
C TYR A 16 -10.48 20.43 -25.55
N ASN A 17 -10.75 20.41 -26.85
CA ASN A 17 -9.71 20.43 -27.88
C ASN A 17 -8.88 21.72 -27.87
N ILE A 18 -9.46 22.88 -27.52
CA ILE A 18 -8.71 24.14 -27.42
C ILE A 18 -7.60 24.05 -26.36
N VAL A 19 -7.81 23.26 -25.30
CA VAL A 19 -6.83 23.08 -24.22
C VAL A 19 -5.93 21.88 -24.47
N ASP A 20 -6.49 20.75 -24.92
CA ASP A 20 -5.73 19.51 -25.10
C ASP A 20 -4.73 19.60 -26.26
N THR A 21 -5.12 20.20 -27.39
CA THR A 21 -4.25 20.35 -28.58
C THR A 21 -2.90 21.02 -28.27
N PRO A 22 -2.84 22.20 -27.59
CA PRO A 22 -1.56 22.80 -27.26
C PRO A 22 -0.77 22.00 -26.21
N VAL A 23 -1.43 21.30 -25.28
CA VAL A 23 -0.76 20.44 -24.28
C VAL A 23 -0.08 19.25 -24.95
N VAL A 24 -0.79 18.57 -25.86
CA VAL A 24 -0.25 17.46 -26.65
C VAL A 24 0.91 17.95 -27.52
N PHE A 25 0.74 19.09 -28.21
CA PHE A 25 1.82 19.70 -29.00
C PHE A 25 3.07 19.96 -28.15
N PHE A 26 2.92 20.53 -26.95
CA PHE A 26 4.05 20.79 -26.05
C PHE A 26 4.74 19.50 -25.60
N ARG A 27 3.96 18.48 -25.24
CA ARG A 27 4.49 17.16 -24.87
C ARG A 27 5.32 16.55 -26.00
N GLU A 28 4.78 16.49 -27.21
CA GLU A 28 5.42 15.83 -28.35
C GLU A 28 6.60 16.61 -28.91
N LYS A 29 6.52 17.96 -28.95
CA LYS A 29 7.53 18.79 -29.61
C LYS A 29 8.64 19.27 -28.67
N ILE A 30 8.36 19.42 -27.38
CA ILE A 30 9.31 19.99 -26.41
C ILE A 30 9.73 18.95 -25.38
N VAL A 31 8.79 18.24 -24.75
CA VAL A 31 9.11 17.32 -23.63
C VAL A 31 9.77 16.04 -24.13
N GLU A 32 9.12 15.32 -25.05
CA GLU A 32 9.59 14.00 -25.51
C GLU A 32 10.99 14.02 -26.16
N PRO A 33 11.34 14.99 -27.02
CA PRO A 33 12.69 15.08 -27.60
C PRO A 33 13.75 15.46 -26.57
N ASN A 34 13.39 16.20 -25.52
CA ASN A 34 14.30 16.61 -24.46
C ASN A 34 14.44 15.53 -23.36
N GLN A 35 13.56 14.53 -23.34
CA GLN A 35 13.58 13.45 -22.37
C GLN A 35 14.69 12.44 -22.66
N LYS A 36 15.76 12.49 -21.87
CA LYS A 36 16.82 11.47 -21.92
C LYS A 36 16.28 10.13 -21.44
N LYS A 37 16.12 9.16 -22.33
CA LYS A 37 15.75 7.78 -21.99
C LYS A 37 17.00 7.02 -21.57
N TYR A 38 17.12 6.68 -20.30
CA TYR A 38 18.16 5.82 -19.76
C TYR A 38 17.50 4.65 -19.00
N PRO A 39 18.11 3.45 -19.02
CA PRO A 39 17.57 2.32 -18.28
C PRO A 39 17.72 2.59 -16.78
N TRP A 40 16.65 2.38 -16.02
CA TRP A 40 16.65 2.33 -14.56
C TRP A 40 16.13 0.96 -14.13
N TYR A 41 16.70 0.42 -13.05
CA TYR A 41 16.37 -0.92 -12.56
C TYR A 41 15.79 -0.85 -11.16
N HIS A 42 14.88 -1.77 -10.85
CA HIS A 42 14.39 -1.94 -9.49
C HIS A 42 15.51 -2.53 -8.61
N GLN A 43 15.80 -1.85 -7.50
CA GLN A 43 16.76 -2.34 -6.53
C GLN A 43 16.24 -3.62 -5.87
N LYS A 44 17.07 -4.67 -5.88
CA LYS A 44 16.77 -5.94 -5.23
C LYS A 44 17.63 -6.08 -3.99
N PHE A 45 16.98 -6.12 -2.83
CA PHE A 45 17.67 -6.39 -1.58
C PHE A 45 17.65 -7.88 -1.27
N ARG A 46 18.82 -8.45 -0.96
CA ARG A 46 18.89 -9.80 -0.39
C ARG A 46 18.34 -9.78 1.04
N ARG A 47 17.80 -10.93 1.47
CA ARG A 47 17.38 -11.11 2.85
C ARG A 47 18.60 -11.24 3.76
N VAL A 48 18.47 -10.67 4.95
CA VAL A 48 19.39 -10.68 6.08
C VAL A 48 18.75 -11.56 7.17
N PRO A 49 19.53 -12.18 8.07
CA PRO A 49 18.99 -12.82 9.28
C PRO A 49 18.01 -11.89 10.02
N THR A 50 16.97 -12.49 10.57
CA THR A 50 15.96 -11.79 11.37
C THR A 50 16.41 -11.64 12.82
N ILE A 51 15.73 -10.78 13.58
CA ILE A 51 16.14 -10.39 14.94
C ILE A 51 16.18 -11.56 15.94
N ASP A 52 15.46 -12.64 15.66
CA ASP A 52 15.44 -13.87 16.46
C ASP A 52 16.70 -14.73 16.31
N GLU A 53 17.45 -14.57 15.21
CA GLU A 53 18.71 -15.27 14.96
C GLU A 53 19.93 -14.48 15.47
N CYS A 54 19.78 -13.18 15.70
CA CYS A 54 20.85 -12.31 16.18
C CYS A 54 21.16 -12.50 17.67
N TYR A 55 22.44 -12.38 18.04
CA TYR A 55 22.85 -12.26 19.44
C TYR A 55 22.47 -10.89 20.03
N THR A 56 22.34 -10.82 21.36
CA THR A 56 21.90 -9.60 22.05
C THR A 56 22.94 -8.49 22.07
N ASP A 57 24.21 -8.84 21.93
CA ASP A 57 25.38 -7.95 21.95
C ASP A 57 25.89 -7.60 20.54
N ASP A 58 25.41 -8.29 19.50
CA ASP A 58 25.79 -8.03 18.11
C ASP A 58 24.98 -6.87 17.51
N LEU A 59 25.58 -5.67 17.58
CA LEU A 59 24.99 -4.47 17.00
C LEU A 59 24.89 -4.54 15.48
N VAL A 60 25.81 -5.23 14.79
CA VAL A 60 25.81 -5.27 13.32
C VAL A 60 24.61 -6.07 12.84
N CYS A 61 24.41 -7.27 13.38
CA CYS A 61 23.23 -8.09 13.06
C CYS A 61 21.94 -7.35 13.39
N TYR A 62 21.87 -6.69 14.56
CA TYR A 62 20.71 -5.86 14.94
C TYR A 62 20.42 -4.76 13.92
N THR A 63 21.44 -4.01 13.50
CA THR A 63 21.24 -2.88 12.57
C THR A 63 20.78 -3.34 11.19
N GLU A 64 21.34 -4.41 10.64
CA GLU A 64 20.93 -4.93 9.35
C GLU A 64 19.49 -5.48 9.40
N ALA A 65 19.14 -6.20 10.48
CA ALA A 65 17.79 -6.70 10.72
C ALA A 65 16.78 -5.55 10.88
N ASN A 66 17.14 -4.49 11.60
CA ASN A 66 16.28 -3.31 11.77
C ASN A 66 16.06 -2.56 10.45
N LEU A 67 17.11 -2.38 9.64
CA LEU A 67 16.99 -1.78 8.31
C LEU A 67 16.15 -2.63 7.36
N GLN A 68 16.20 -3.96 7.47
CA GLN A 68 15.30 -4.83 6.71
C GLN A 68 13.85 -4.67 7.17
N PHE A 69 13.61 -4.64 8.48
CA PHE A 69 12.29 -4.43 9.05
C PHE A 69 11.67 -3.09 8.62
N GLU A 70 12.44 -2.01 8.63
CA GLU A 70 11.97 -0.68 8.16
C GLU A 70 11.58 -0.70 6.68
N ARG A 71 12.38 -1.36 5.83
CA ARG A 71 12.06 -1.54 4.41
C ARG A 71 10.81 -2.37 4.21
N ASP A 72 10.69 -3.49 4.93
CA ASP A 72 9.51 -4.36 4.85
C ASP A 72 8.25 -3.61 5.36
N LYS A 73 8.37 -2.76 6.38
CA LYS A 73 7.28 -1.88 6.83
C LYS A 73 6.87 -0.88 5.75
N ALA A 74 7.82 -0.21 5.11
CA ALA A 74 7.50 0.72 4.02
C ALA A 74 6.79 0.02 2.84
N VAL A 75 7.15 -1.23 2.56
CA VAL A 75 6.44 -2.06 1.57
C VAL A 75 5.03 -2.40 2.04
N ASP A 76 4.84 -2.81 3.30
CA ASP A 76 3.53 -3.13 3.87
C ASP A 76 2.60 -1.88 3.89
N ASP A 77 3.14 -0.70 4.19
CA ASP A 77 2.43 0.59 4.14
C ASP A 77 1.96 0.90 2.70
N ALA A 78 2.81 0.66 1.71
CA ALA A 78 2.48 0.82 0.30
C ALA A 78 1.41 -0.19 -0.17
N ILE A 79 1.48 -1.44 0.29
CA ILE A 79 0.46 -2.46 0.00
C ILE A 79 -0.90 -1.99 0.51
N LEU A 80 -0.98 -1.51 1.75
CA LEU A 80 -2.23 -0.95 2.29
C LEU A 80 -2.74 0.24 1.49
N SER A 81 -1.86 1.16 1.11
CA SER A 81 -2.23 2.30 0.28
C SER A 81 -2.83 1.86 -1.04
N ILE A 82 -2.25 0.86 -1.71
CA ILE A 82 -2.78 0.33 -2.99
C ILE A 82 -4.15 -0.32 -2.79
N LEU A 83 -4.32 -1.13 -1.75
CA LEU A 83 -5.61 -1.78 -1.47
C LEU A 83 -6.70 -0.75 -1.15
N ARG A 84 -6.35 0.29 -0.40
CA ARG A 84 -7.24 1.41 -0.11
C ARG A 84 -7.64 2.16 -1.38
N SER A 85 -6.68 2.54 -2.23
CA SER A 85 -6.97 3.23 -3.49
C SER A 85 -7.89 2.42 -4.39
N ARG A 86 -7.70 1.10 -4.48
CA ARG A 86 -8.60 0.22 -5.27
C ARG A 86 -10.03 0.23 -4.75
N TYR A 87 -10.21 0.18 -3.44
CA TYR A 87 -11.54 0.26 -2.84
C TYR A 87 -12.17 1.64 -3.07
N GLU A 88 -11.41 2.72 -2.86
CA GLU A 88 -11.88 4.09 -3.06
C GLU A 88 -12.24 4.37 -4.53
N GLU A 89 -11.44 3.89 -5.50
CA GLU A 89 -11.73 3.98 -6.93
C GLU A 89 -13.03 3.25 -7.30
N CYS A 90 -13.24 2.05 -6.76
CA CYS A 90 -14.47 1.30 -6.97
C CYS A 90 -15.68 2.05 -6.40
N ALA A 91 -15.58 2.56 -5.16
CA ALA A 91 -16.65 3.29 -4.51
C ALA A 91 -16.99 4.59 -5.26
N MET A 92 -15.97 5.31 -5.74
CA MET A 92 -16.14 6.53 -6.54
C MET A 92 -16.81 6.26 -7.89
N TYR A 93 -16.51 5.12 -8.53
CA TYR A 93 -17.09 4.77 -9.83
C TYR A 93 -18.57 4.34 -9.71
N HIS A 94 -18.93 3.58 -8.66
CA HIS A 94 -20.28 3.02 -8.49
C HIS A 94 -21.22 3.90 -7.66
N GLY A 95 -20.72 4.84 -6.86
CA GLY A 95 -21.54 5.79 -6.12
C GLY A 95 -22.46 5.14 -5.08
N GLN A 96 -23.76 5.05 -5.36
CA GLN A 96 -24.77 4.57 -4.40
C GLN A 96 -24.82 3.04 -4.25
N ASP A 97 -24.37 2.29 -5.26
CA ASP A 97 -24.37 0.81 -5.28
C ASP A 97 -23.03 0.21 -4.79
N ASP A 98 -22.17 1.04 -4.19
CA ASP A 98 -20.82 0.69 -3.76
C ASP A 98 -20.78 -0.47 -2.75
N ARG A 99 -21.81 -0.57 -1.88
CA ARG A 99 -21.84 -1.53 -0.77
C ARG A 99 -21.83 -2.98 -1.19
N GLU A 100 -22.49 -3.31 -2.29
CA GLU A 100 -22.58 -4.68 -2.80
C GLU A 100 -21.45 -4.97 -3.79
N ILE A 101 -21.23 -4.06 -4.74
CA ILE A 101 -20.28 -4.25 -5.83
C ILE A 101 -18.83 -4.21 -5.32
N CYS A 102 -18.50 -3.26 -4.44
CA CYS A 102 -17.13 -3.07 -3.94
C CYS A 102 -16.85 -3.83 -2.63
N TYR A 103 -17.81 -4.61 -2.11
CA TYR A 103 -17.65 -5.44 -0.92
C TYR A 103 -16.38 -6.31 -0.91
N PRO A 104 -16.04 -7.07 -1.97
CA PRO A 104 -14.84 -7.92 -1.94
C PRO A 104 -13.55 -7.11 -1.78
N LEU A 105 -13.45 -5.93 -2.40
CA LEU A 105 -12.29 -5.05 -2.26
C LEU A 105 -12.19 -4.47 -0.85
N ARG A 106 -13.33 -4.03 -0.30
CA ARG A 106 -13.41 -3.55 1.08
C ARG A 106 -12.97 -4.62 2.07
N LYS A 107 -13.45 -5.86 1.92
CA LYS A 107 -13.09 -6.98 2.78
C LYS A 107 -11.59 -7.26 2.74
N ILE A 108 -10.97 -7.28 1.56
CA ILE A 108 -9.51 -7.47 1.41
C ILE A 108 -8.75 -6.35 2.11
N TYR A 109 -9.19 -5.09 1.94
CA TYR A 109 -8.58 -3.96 2.62
C TYR A 109 -8.72 -4.06 4.15
N GLU A 110 -9.90 -4.40 4.67
CA GLU A 110 -10.16 -4.59 6.10
C GLU A 110 -9.28 -5.69 6.69
N GLU A 111 -9.20 -6.86 6.03
CA GLU A 111 -8.34 -7.97 6.44
C GLU A 111 -6.85 -7.59 6.45
N ALA A 112 -6.38 -6.93 5.39
CA ALA A 112 -5.00 -6.46 5.31
C ALA A 112 -4.70 -5.39 6.37
N SER A 113 -5.63 -4.46 6.61
CA SER A 113 -5.49 -3.42 7.63
C SER A 113 -5.40 -4.02 9.04
N GLY A 114 -6.19 -5.07 9.32
CA GLY A 114 -6.13 -5.82 10.56
C GLY A 114 -4.79 -6.53 10.74
N ALA A 115 -4.27 -7.16 9.68
CA ALA A 115 -2.97 -7.82 9.71
C ALA A 115 -1.80 -6.82 9.92
N TRP A 116 -1.87 -5.67 9.25
CA TRP A 116 -0.91 -4.59 9.42
C TRP A 116 -0.95 -4.03 10.85
N PHE A 117 -2.15 -3.77 11.38
CA PHE A 117 -2.33 -3.27 12.74
C PHE A 117 -1.85 -4.29 13.79
N ALA A 118 -2.09 -5.58 13.56
CA ALA A 118 -1.57 -6.64 14.42
C ALA A 118 -0.03 -6.61 14.49
N LYS A 119 0.65 -6.29 13.38
CA LYS A 119 2.12 -6.21 13.31
C LYS A 119 2.69 -4.89 13.86
N TYR A 120 2.12 -3.76 13.47
CA TYR A 120 2.71 -2.43 13.69
C TYR A 120 1.90 -1.50 14.61
N GLY A 121 0.62 -1.79 14.86
CA GLY A 121 -0.26 -0.97 15.70
C GLY A 121 0.19 -0.93 17.17
N ASP A 122 -0.22 0.10 17.91
CA ASP A 122 0.06 0.28 19.35
C ASP A 122 1.55 0.26 19.74
N LEU A 123 2.45 0.42 18.77
CA LEU A 123 3.89 0.54 18.98
C LEU A 123 4.31 2.01 18.99
N ASN A 124 5.45 2.28 19.62
CA ASN A 124 5.98 3.64 19.78
C ASN A 124 6.32 4.27 18.41
N PRO A 125 6.14 5.60 18.21
CA PRO A 125 6.64 6.34 17.05
C PRO A 125 8.06 5.97 16.60
N THR A 126 8.99 5.76 17.54
CA THR A 126 10.34 5.22 17.26
C THR A 126 10.29 3.70 17.24
N LEU A 127 9.64 3.16 16.23
CA LEU A 127 9.39 1.74 16.07
C LEU A 127 10.68 1.00 15.68
N ASN A 128 11.06 0.00 16.47
CA ASN A 128 12.21 -0.87 16.18
C ASN A 128 11.79 -2.33 15.98
N VAL A 129 12.60 -3.10 15.26
CA VAL A 129 12.39 -4.54 15.03
C VAL A 129 12.20 -5.34 16.32
N GLN A 130 12.93 -4.98 17.38
CA GLN A 130 12.82 -5.63 18.69
C GLN A 130 11.43 -5.45 19.32
N GLN A 131 10.83 -4.27 19.19
CA GLN A 131 9.51 -4.00 19.75
C GLN A 131 8.43 -4.79 19.02
N ALA A 132 8.49 -4.83 17.68
CA ALA A 132 7.60 -5.64 16.87
C ALA A 132 7.73 -7.14 17.21
N TYR A 133 8.96 -7.61 17.42
CA TYR A 133 9.22 -8.98 17.84
C TYR A 133 8.68 -9.30 19.25
N MET A 134 8.82 -8.39 20.21
CA MET A 134 8.23 -8.56 21.55
C MET A 134 6.70 -8.55 21.51
N LYS A 135 6.09 -7.72 20.66
CA LYS A 135 4.64 -7.75 20.40
C LYS A 135 4.20 -9.10 19.84
N GLN A 136 4.92 -9.64 18.85
CA GLN A 136 4.67 -10.96 18.30
C GLN A 136 4.76 -12.05 19.38
N LYS A 137 5.80 -12.02 20.21
CA LYS A 137 5.94 -12.94 21.36
C LYS A 137 4.77 -12.85 22.32
N HIS A 138 4.36 -11.63 22.68
CA HIS A 138 3.22 -11.42 23.57
C HIS A 138 1.95 -12.08 23.01
N ARG A 139 1.68 -11.89 21.71
CA ARG A 139 0.56 -12.54 21.02
C ARG A 139 0.67 -14.06 21.07
N MET A 140 1.83 -14.65 20.74
CA MET A 140 2.00 -16.11 20.75
C MET A 140 1.82 -16.71 22.16
N VAL A 141 2.31 -16.02 23.21
CA VAL A 141 2.11 -16.45 24.60
C VAL A 141 0.64 -16.38 24.98
N TRP A 142 -0.07 -15.34 24.56
CA TRP A 142 -1.51 -15.20 24.77
C TRP A 142 -2.28 -16.32 24.04
N GLU A 143 -1.94 -16.58 22.77
CA GLU A 143 -2.60 -17.60 21.95
C GLU A 143 -2.41 -19.00 22.53
N ARG A 144 -1.23 -19.28 23.08
CA ARG A 144 -0.96 -20.53 23.78
C ARG A 144 -1.86 -20.73 25.02
N ARG A 145 -2.23 -19.66 25.71
CA ARG A 145 -3.03 -19.73 26.95
C ARG A 145 -4.53 -19.80 26.67
N HIS A 146 -5.02 -18.99 25.74
CA HIS A 146 -6.46 -18.80 25.55
C HIS A 146 -7.01 -19.40 24.24
N GLY A 147 -6.15 -19.73 23.28
CA GLY A 147 -6.54 -20.13 21.93
C GLY A 147 -6.34 -19.00 20.92
N PRO A 148 -6.87 -19.10 19.69
CA PRO A 148 -6.68 -18.07 18.67
C PRO A 148 -7.22 -16.71 19.13
N VAL A 149 -6.55 -15.61 18.77
CA VAL A 149 -7.00 -14.24 19.10
C VAL A 149 -8.44 -14.03 18.62
N GLY A 150 -9.28 -13.53 19.53
CA GLY A 150 -10.72 -13.35 19.29
C GLY A 150 -11.62 -14.45 19.85
N SER A 151 -11.07 -15.57 20.34
CA SER A 151 -11.87 -16.67 20.94
C SER A 151 -12.29 -16.45 22.40
N GLY A 152 -11.91 -15.33 23.02
CA GLY A 152 -12.15 -15.02 24.44
C GLY A 152 -11.14 -15.68 25.40
N MET A 153 -11.11 -15.22 26.65
CA MET A 153 -10.24 -15.83 27.67
C MET A 153 -10.91 -17.09 28.23
N LYS A 154 -10.20 -18.21 28.22
CA LYS A 154 -10.57 -19.39 29.02
C LYS A 154 -10.39 -19.01 30.50
N THR A 155 -11.47 -19.15 31.27
CA THR A 155 -11.47 -19.00 32.74
C THR A 155 -10.79 -20.18 33.40
#